data_AF-A0AAN6RGQ7-F1
#
_entry.id   AF-A0AAN6RGQ7-F1
#
_cell.length_a   1.000
_cell.length_b   1.000
_cell.length_c   1.000
_cell.angle_alpha   90.00
_cell.angle_beta   90.00
_cell.angle_gamma   90.00
#
_symmetry.space_group_name_H-M   'P 1'
#
loop_
_entity.id
_entity.type
_entity.pdbx_description
1 polymer ?
#
loop_
_entity_poly.entity_id
_entity_poly.type
_entity_poly.pdbx_seq_one_letter_code
_entity_poly.pdbx_strand_id
1 'polypeptide(L)'
;MQPSPLANPLATVAQLETSGSRLDGIPPHMENSVRFAGAQLTQAAGVLLRLPQEVIAQALVVFMRFLVGPEGGSLAEFGAEQVSAASIYLTTKLSPYPKSPRSIINVYAYLSTLPSLTPTLEQLQEGKAERYYVSEGTYQNRRILLFEVEQRILKTVGFNVHVSLPYTLCITYLQALDLFSHPRASELAKRATAYLNTALLSPQMLYLTHQPSSLATAAIYLAAKEVNIKLPEVEWWEVFDTDREELGFLVVGMLSVESFAEEERMKWEGRRVPLSVEELEAEMKRENGSD
;
A
#
# COMPACT_ATOMS: atom_id res chain seq x y z
N MET A 1 -9.73 -23.45 -13.89
CA MET A 1 -10.47 -22.22 -14.22
C MET A 1 -9.45 -21.09 -14.28
N GLN A 2 -9.27 -20.44 -15.43
CA GLN A 2 -8.51 -19.19 -15.45
C GLN A 2 -9.32 -18.15 -14.65
N PRO A 3 -8.72 -17.45 -13.67
CA PRO A 3 -9.40 -16.35 -13.01
C PRO A 3 -9.77 -15.30 -14.05
N SER A 4 -10.97 -14.73 -13.92
CA SER A 4 -11.41 -13.61 -14.77
C SER A 4 -10.35 -12.51 -14.70
N PRO A 5 -9.96 -11.88 -15.83
CA PRO A 5 -8.97 -10.80 -15.84
C PRO A 5 -9.43 -9.58 -15.02
N LEU A 6 -10.73 -9.49 -14.72
CA LEU A 6 -11.31 -8.42 -13.92
C LEU A 6 -11.24 -8.69 -12.41
N ALA A 7 -11.16 -9.95 -12.00
CA ALA A 7 -11.15 -10.33 -10.60
C ALA A 7 -9.71 -10.41 -10.07
N ASN A 8 -9.48 -9.83 -8.89
CA ASN A 8 -8.21 -9.98 -8.21
C ASN A 8 -8.18 -11.34 -7.48
N PRO A 9 -7.03 -12.04 -7.46
CA PRO A 9 -6.84 -13.16 -6.54
C PRO A 9 -6.92 -12.63 -5.11
N LEU A 10 -7.83 -13.20 -4.33
CA LEU A 10 -8.02 -12.82 -2.92
C LEU A 10 -7.15 -13.70 -2.01
N ALA A 11 -6.69 -13.12 -0.91
CA ALA A 11 -5.99 -13.84 0.13
C ALA A 11 -6.95 -14.83 0.80
N THR A 12 -6.51 -16.08 0.94
CA THR A 12 -7.26 -17.11 1.66
C THR A 12 -7.16 -16.89 3.17
N VAL A 13 -8.12 -17.42 3.94
CA VAL A 13 -8.10 -17.33 5.41
C VAL A 13 -6.79 -17.88 5.99
N ALA A 14 -6.30 -19.01 5.46
CA ALA A 14 -5.02 -19.60 5.88
C ALA A 14 -3.81 -18.68 5.62
N GLN A 15 -3.84 -17.85 4.56
CA GLN A 15 -2.79 -16.88 4.28
C GLN A 15 -2.87 -15.63 5.20
N LEU A 16 -4.03 -15.37 5.81
CA LEU A 16 -4.20 -14.26 6.75
C LEU A 16 -3.91 -14.67 8.19
N GLU A 17 -4.07 -15.96 8.52
CA GLU A 17 -3.78 -16.50 9.86
C GLU A 17 -2.30 -16.41 10.23
N THR A 18 -1.42 -16.74 9.27
CA THR A 18 0.02 -16.75 9.47
C THR A 18 0.78 -16.14 8.29
N SER A 19 1.99 -15.66 8.54
CA SER A 19 2.88 -15.08 7.54
C SER A 19 4.28 -15.65 7.64
N GLY A 20 5.06 -15.59 6.56
CA GLY A 20 6.48 -15.96 6.57
C GLY A 20 7.26 -15.24 7.68
N SER A 21 6.97 -13.95 7.90
CA SER A 21 7.57 -13.15 8.98
C SER A 21 7.28 -13.73 10.38
N ARG A 22 6.04 -14.19 10.63
CA ARG A 22 5.67 -14.80 11.92
C ARG A 22 6.34 -16.16 12.11
N LEU A 23 6.46 -16.95 11.04
CA LEU A 23 7.17 -18.23 11.08
C LEU A 23 8.65 -18.05 11.40
N ASP A 24 9.25 -16.95 10.96
CA ASP A 24 10.62 -16.55 11.27
C ASP A 24 10.76 -15.82 12.63
N GLY A 25 9.68 -15.78 13.43
CA GLY A 25 9.72 -15.27 14.80
C GLY A 25 9.47 -13.77 14.96
N ILE A 26 9.05 -13.06 13.91
CA ILE A 26 8.68 -11.63 14.02
C ILE A 26 7.32 -11.49 14.71
N PRO A 27 7.22 -10.70 15.79
CA PRO A 27 5.97 -10.47 16.48
C PRO A 27 4.92 -9.79 15.57
N PRO A 28 3.62 -10.14 15.69
CA PRO A 28 2.56 -9.58 14.84
C PRO A 28 2.45 -8.05 14.91
N HIS A 29 2.67 -7.47 16.09
CA HIS A 29 2.60 -6.01 16.27
C HIS A 29 3.73 -5.28 15.53
N MET A 30 4.91 -5.90 15.44
CA MET A 30 6.08 -5.35 14.75
C MET A 30 5.92 -5.52 13.24
N GLU A 31 5.46 -6.69 12.80
CA GLU A 31 5.11 -6.95 11.39
C GLU A 31 4.10 -5.91 10.86
N ASN A 32 3.06 -5.61 11.64
CA ASN A 32 2.05 -4.61 11.26
C ASN A 32 2.64 -3.20 11.14
N SER A 33 3.46 -2.77 12.11
CA SER A 33 4.17 -1.49 12.05
C SER A 33 5.07 -1.37 10.82
N VAL A 34 5.87 -2.41 10.54
CA VAL A 34 6.80 -2.43 9.40
C VAL A 34 6.04 -2.47 8.07
N ARG A 35 4.95 -3.23 7.97
CA ARG A 35 4.09 -3.26 6.78
C ARG A 35 3.46 -1.91 6.51
N PHE A 36 2.93 -1.25 7.55
CA PHE A 36 2.34 0.08 7.44
C PHE A 36 3.38 1.13 7.00
N ALA A 37 4.54 1.16 7.66
CA ALA A 37 5.64 2.04 7.30
C ALA A 37 6.19 1.76 5.89
N GLY A 38 6.28 0.49 5.50
CA GLY A 38 6.68 0.07 4.16
C GLY A 38 5.71 0.57 3.09
N ALA A 39 4.40 0.50 3.34
CA ALA A 39 3.37 1.04 2.45
C ALA A 39 3.44 2.57 2.35
N GLN A 40 3.62 3.28 3.46
CA GLN A 40 3.85 4.73 3.45
C GLN A 40 5.10 5.11 2.65
N LEU A 41 6.19 4.34 2.82
CA LEU A 41 7.42 4.51 2.06
C LEU A 41 7.20 4.28 0.56
N THR A 42 6.43 3.26 0.16
CA THR A 42 6.07 3.03 -1.25
C THR A 42 5.31 4.22 -1.83
N GLN A 43 4.34 4.75 -1.07
CA GLN A 43 3.54 5.91 -1.48
C GLN A 43 4.43 7.15 -1.66
N ALA A 44 5.30 7.45 -0.69
CA ALA A 44 6.23 8.58 -0.75
C ALA A 44 7.21 8.46 -1.92
N ALA A 45 7.79 7.27 -2.13
CA ALA A 45 8.68 7.00 -3.24
C ALA A 45 7.99 7.18 -4.59
N GLY A 46 6.74 6.72 -4.72
CA GLY A 46 5.94 6.88 -5.93
C GLY A 46 5.69 8.35 -6.29
N VAL A 47 5.37 9.17 -5.29
CA VAL A 47 5.20 10.63 -5.45
C VAL A 47 6.50 11.30 -5.90
N LEU A 48 7.64 10.97 -5.27
CA LEU A 48 8.95 11.53 -5.64
C LEU A 48 9.40 11.09 -7.03
N LEU A 49 9.05 9.89 -7.45
CA LEU A 49 9.28 9.39 -8.80
C LEU A 49 8.32 9.99 -9.84
N ARG A 50 7.34 10.80 -9.41
CA ARG A 50 6.29 11.39 -10.25
C ARG A 50 5.49 10.32 -11.00
N LEU A 51 5.11 9.27 -10.30
CA LEU A 51 4.25 8.21 -10.84
C LEU A 51 2.76 8.58 -10.66
N PRO A 52 1.89 8.19 -11.60
CA PRO A 52 0.44 8.26 -11.37
C PRO A 52 0.03 7.38 -10.18
N GLN A 53 -1.02 7.79 -9.46
CA GLN A 53 -1.50 7.07 -8.27
C GLN A 53 -1.87 5.61 -8.59
N GLU A 54 -2.37 5.33 -9.79
CA GLU A 54 -2.69 3.97 -10.23
C GLU A 54 -1.46 3.05 -10.20
N VAL A 55 -0.31 3.53 -10.70
CA VAL A 55 0.95 2.75 -10.70
C VAL A 55 1.46 2.54 -9.26
N ILE A 56 1.29 3.54 -8.40
CA ILE A 56 1.67 3.46 -6.99
C ILE A 56 0.79 2.44 -6.26
N ALA A 57 -0.52 2.49 -6.48
CA ALA A 57 -1.48 1.56 -5.89
C ALA A 57 -1.23 0.11 -6.34
N GLN A 58 -0.91 -0.11 -7.62
CA GLN A 58 -0.51 -1.44 -8.11
C GLN A 58 0.76 -1.94 -7.39
N ALA A 59 1.77 -1.08 -7.24
CA ALA A 59 3.00 -1.43 -6.54
C ALA A 59 2.75 -1.77 -5.06
N LEU A 60 1.86 -1.03 -4.40
CA LEU A 60 1.42 -1.30 -3.02
C LEU A 60 0.73 -2.66 -2.89
N VAL A 61 -0.16 -3.01 -3.83
CA VAL A 61 -0.82 -4.32 -3.82
C VAL A 61 0.20 -5.44 -4.04
N VAL A 62 1.17 -5.26 -4.93
CA VAL A 62 2.26 -6.23 -5.15
C VAL A 62 3.13 -6.37 -3.89
N PHE A 63 3.46 -5.26 -3.23
CA PHE A 63 4.19 -5.24 -1.95
C PHE A 63 3.44 -6.04 -0.88
N MET A 64 2.15 -5.80 -0.71
CA MET A 64 1.33 -6.51 0.26
C MET A 64 1.16 -7.99 -0.10
N ARG A 65 0.99 -8.34 -1.38
CA ARG A 65 0.90 -9.73 -1.86
C ARG A 65 2.18 -10.51 -1.60
N PHE A 66 3.33 -9.84 -1.61
CA PHE A 66 4.58 -10.49 -1.25
C PHE A 66 4.62 -10.88 0.23
N LEU A 67 4.07 -10.05 1.12
CA LEU A 67 4.17 -10.22 2.58
C LEU A 67 3.03 -11.04 3.21
N VAL A 68 2.11 -11.58 2.41
CA VAL A 68 0.95 -12.33 2.89
C VAL A 68 1.17 -13.84 2.80
N GLY A 69 0.72 -14.58 3.81
CA GLY A 69 0.76 -16.02 3.86
C GLY A 69 2.11 -16.65 4.27
N PRO A 70 2.09 -17.96 4.59
CA PRO A 70 3.27 -18.70 5.01
C PRO A 70 4.31 -18.86 3.89
N GLU A 71 3.86 -18.88 2.63
CA GLU A 71 4.73 -18.94 1.44
C GLU A 71 5.22 -17.55 0.99
N GLY A 72 4.76 -16.50 1.68
CA GLY A 72 5.15 -15.12 1.45
C GLY A 72 6.61 -14.84 1.85
N GLY A 73 7.08 -13.66 1.47
CA GLY A 73 8.35 -13.14 1.93
C GLY A 73 8.34 -12.85 3.43
N SER A 74 9.50 -13.06 4.04
CA SER A 74 9.74 -12.71 5.43
C SER A 74 10.48 -11.38 5.53
N LEU A 75 10.04 -10.54 6.46
CA LEU A 75 10.72 -9.29 6.82
C LEU A 75 12.07 -9.54 7.52
N ALA A 76 12.34 -10.78 7.96
CA ALA A 76 13.64 -11.21 8.46
C ALA A 76 14.64 -11.52 7.32
N GLU A 77 14.16 -11.94 6.14
CA GLU A 77 15.01 -12.19 4.96
C GLU A 77 15.19 -10.91 4.13
N PHE A 78 14.12 -10.15 3.93
CA PHE A 78 14.12 -8.95 3.09
C PHE A 78 13.53 -7.74 3.82
N GLY A 79 14.29 -6.66 3.93
CA GLY A 79 13.82 -5.43 4.54
C GLY A 79 12.67 -4.80 3.75
N ALA A 80 11.70 -4.20 4.45
CA ALA A 80 10.56 -3.51 3.82
C ALA A 80 10.99 -2.42 2.83
N GLU A 81 12.11 -1.72 3.05
CA GLU A 81 12.69 -0.77 2.08
C GLU A 81 12.98 -1.45 0.73
N GLN A 82 13.61 -2.62 0.78
CA GLN A 82 14.06 -3.34 -0.40
C GLN A 82 12.89 -3.93 -1.17
N VAL A 83 11.92 -4.54 -0.44
CA VAL A 83 10.69 -5.05 -1.04
C VAL A 83 9.91 -3.92 -1.71
N SER A 84 9.73 -2.80 -1.01
CA SER A 84 9.04 -1.61 -1.52
C SER A 84 9.70 -1.07 -2.81
N ALA A 85 11.03 -0.96 -2.83
CA ALA A 85 11.78 -0.52 -4.01
C ALA A 85 11.61 -1.48 -5.19
N ALA A 86 11.69 -2.79 -4.94
CA ALA A 86 11.51 -3.82 -5.96
C ALA A 86 10.07 -3.87 -6.48
N SER A 87 9.06 -3.72 -5.63
CA SER A 87 7.65 -3.65 -6.04
C SER A 87 7.37 -2.46 -6.96
N ILE A 88 7.91 -1.27 -6.66
CA ILE A 88 7.80 -0.11 -7.55
C ILE A 88 8.56 -0.38 -8.86
N TYR A 89 9.79 -0.89 -8.79
CA TYR A 89 10.58 -1.16 -10.00
C TYR A 89 9.85 -2.12 -10.94
N LEU A 90 9.36 -3.23 -10.40
CA LEU A 90 8.60 -4.24 -11.15
C LEU A 90 7.35 -3.64 -11.79
N THR A 91 6.55 -2.91 -11.03
CA THR A 91 5.29 -2.33 -11.51
C THR A 91 5.53 -1.26 -12.56
N THR A 92 6.48 -0.35 -12.31
CA THR A 92 6.81 0.72 -13.27
C THR A 92 7.34 0.17 -14.58
N LYS A 93 8.19 -0.87 -14.53
CA LYS A 93 8.74 -1.55 -15.71
C LYS A 93 7.66 -2.16 -16.61
N LEU A 94 6.55 -2.60 -16.04
CA LEU A 94 5.41 -3.17 -16.78
C LEU A 94 4.37 -2.11 -17.18
N SER A 95 4.40 -0.94 -16.54
CA SER A 95 3.51 0.17 -16.83
C SER A 95 4.00 1.04 -18.00
N PRO A 96 3.16 1.97 -18.51
CA PRO A 96 3.58 3.00 -19.46
C PRO A 96 4.63 3.99 -18.93
N TYR A 97 4.97 3.93 -17.63
CA TYR A 97 5.85 4.88 -16.94
C TYR A 97 7.10 4.18 -16.37
N PRO A 98 7.96 3.57 -17.21
CA PRO A 98 9.15 2.86 -16.73
C PRO A 98 10.12 3.81 -16.03
N LYS A 99 10.65 3.36 -14.89
CA LYS A 99 11.68 4.09 -14.13
C LYS A 99 12.99 3.31 -14.13
N SER A 100 14.11 4.03 -14.26
CA SER A 100 15.43 3.41 -14.22
C SER A 100 15.74 2.93 -12.79
N PRO A 101 16.48 1.81 -12.62
CA PRO A 101 16.93 1.36 -11.30
C PRO A 101 17.65 2.45 -10.52
N ARG A 102 18.44 3.28 -11.20
CA ARG A 102 19.17 4.40 -10.59
C ARG A 102 18.25 5.47 -10.02
N SER A 103 17.18 5.81 -10.73
CA SER A 103 16.18 6.76 -10.23
C SER A 103 15.52 6.26 -8.96
N ILE A 104 15.17 4.98 -8.92
CA ILE A 104 14.54 4.35 -7.75
C ILE A 104 15.52 4.34 -6.58
N ILE A 105 16.74 3.84 -6.79
CA ILE A 105 17.77 3.77 -5.74
C ILE A 105 18.09 5.15 -5.16
N ASN A 106 18.18 6.19 -5.98
CA ASN A 106 18.41 7.55 -5.50
C ASN A 106 17.24 8.08 -4.66
N VAL A 107 15.99 7.80 -5.06
CA VAL A 107 14.80 8.22 -4.30
C VAL A 107 14.75 7.52 -2.94
N TYR A 108 14.99 6.21 -2.89
CA TYR A 108 15.02 5.47 -1.62
C TYR A 108 16.16 5.91 -0.72
N ALA A 109 17.34 6.17 -1.29
CA ALA A 109 18.47 6.69 -0.52
C ALA A 109 18.19 8.10 0.02
N TYR A 110 17.50 8.97 -0.74
CA TYR A 110 17.05 10.27 -0.26
C TYR A 110 15.98 10.13 0.83
N LEU A 111 14.97 9.29 0.65
CA LEU A 111 13.94 9.01 1.66
C LEU A 111 14.55 8.52 2.97
N SER A 112 15.62 7.72 2.91
CA SER A 112 16.31 7.24 4.10
C SER A 112 17.10 8.31 4.86
N THR A 113 17.30 9.50 4.28
CA THR A 113 17.85 10.67 4.99
C THR A 113 16.78 11.50 5.70
N LEU A 114 15.49 11.30 5.37
CA LEU A 114 14.41 12.09 5.94
C LEU A 114 14.02 11.56 7.32
N PRO A 115 13.67 12.46 8.26
CA PRO A 115 13.26 12.07 9.60
C PRO A 115 11.86 11.43 9.64
N SER A 116 11.01 11.71 8.64
CA SER A 116 9.65 11.17 8.52
C SER A 116 9.42 10.54 7.15
N LEU A 117 8.65 9.46 7.12
CA LEU A 117 8.19 8.77 5.91
C LEU A 117 7.05 9.51 5.20
N THR A 118 6.45 10.48 5.87
CA THR A 118 5.50 11.45 5.28
C THR A 118 6.17 12.83 5.28
N PRO A 119 7.03 13.11 4.29
CA PRO A 119 7.68 14.41 4.24
C PRO A 119 6.67 15.49 3.90
N THR A 120 6.63 16.55 4.70
CA THR A 120 5.86 17.76 4.36
C THR A 120 6.44 18.38 3.09
N LEU A 121 5.59 19.01 2.27
CA LEU A 121 6.02 19.71 1.04
C LEU A 121 7.22 20.65 1.27
N GLU A 122 7.30 21.27 2.45
CA GLU A 122 8.42 22.13 2.87
C GLU A 122 9.75 21.37 2.99
N GLN A 123 9.75 20.17 3.56
CA GLN A 123 10.94 19.32 3.70
C GLN A 123 11.46 18.82 2.35
N LEU A 124 10.56 18.61 1.39
CA LEU A 124 10.90 18.22 0.02
C LEU A 124 11.48 19.39 -0.81
N GLN A 125 11.14 20.63 -0.46
CA GLN A 125 11.66 21.83 -1.13
C GLN A 125 13.01 22.27 -0.55
N GLU A 126 13.22 22.11 0.76
CA GLU A 126 14.49 22.40 1.44
C GLU A 126 15.58 21.37 1.12
N GLY A 127 15.21 20.09 1.07
CA GLY A 127 16.09 19.03 0.61
C GLY A 127 16.27 19.12 -0.90
N LYS A 128 17.47 19.48 -1.37
CA LYS A 128 17.82 19.51 -2.80
C LYS A 128 17.82 18.08 -3.39
N ALA A 129 16.66 17.45 -3.50
CA ALA A 129 16.46 16.08 -3.93
C ALA A 129 17.12 15.80 -5.30
N GLU A 130 17.11 16.79 -6.20
CA GLU A 130 17.73 16.73 -7.52
C GLU A 130 19.27 16.61 -7.50
N ARG A 131 19.90 16.92 -6.35
CA ARG A 131 21.36 16.85 -6.15
C ARG A 131 21.79 15.62 -5.37
N TYR A 132 20.85 14.81 -4.89
CA TYR A 132 21.17 13.60 -4.14
C TYR A 132 21.54 12.46 -5.11
N TYR A 133 22.80 12.04 -5.09
CA TYR A 133 23.29 10.93 -5.90
C TYR A 133 24.04 9.93 -5.04
N VAL A 134 23.71 8.66 -5.23
CA VAL A 134 24.42 7.54 -4.62
C VAL A 134 25.76 7.33 -5.34
N SER A 135 26.81 6.98 -4.58
CA SER A 135 28.12 6.63 -5.15
C SER A 135 28.02 5.42 -6.10
N GLU A 136 28.93 5.29 -7.07
CA GLU A 136 28.87 4.17 -8.02
C GLU A 136 28.95 2.81 -7.33
N GLY A 137 29.82 2.63 -6.33
CA GLY A 137 29.94 1.35 -5.61
C GLY A 137 28.63 0.98 -4.89
N THR A 138 28.05 1.94 -4.17
CA THR A 138 26.77 1.73 -3.46
C THR A 138 25.62 1.48 -4.45
N TYR A 139 25.61 2.16 -5.59
CA TYR A 139 24.62 1.93 -6.64
C TYR A 139 24.69 0.52 -7.22
N GLN A 140 25.87 0.01 -7.54
CA GLN A 140 26.00 -1.36 -8.07
C GLN A 140 25.48 -2.40 -7.07
N ASN A 141 25.85 -2.28 -5.80
CA ASN A 141 25.39 -3.20 -4.75
C ASN A 141 23.87 -3.15 -4.57
N ARG A 142 23.30 -1.94 -4.44
CA ARG A 142 21.84 -1.78 -4.33
C ARG A 142 21.09 -2.24 -5.57
N ARG A 143 21.69 -2.13 -6.76
CA ARG A 143 21.08 -2.61 -8.01
C ARG A 143 21.01 -4.14 -8.08
N ILE A 144 22.08 -4.84 -7.66
CA ILE A 144 22.09 -6.30 -7.62
C ILE A 144 20.99 -6.78 -6.67
N LEU A 145 20.94 -6.22 -5.46
CA LEU A 145 19.91 -6.54 -4.47
C LEU A 145 18.49 -6.25 -4.98
N LEU A 146 18.28 -5.11 -5.65
CA LEU A 146 16.99 -4.77 -6.25
C LEU A 146 16.50 -5.85 -7.21
N PHE A 147 17.39 -6.40 -8.05
CA PHE A 147 17.05 -7.45 -9.00
C PHE A 147 16.82 -8.81 -8.33
N GLU A 148 17.58 -9.14 -7.29
CA GLU A 148 17.35 -10.36 -6.50
C GLU A 148 15.98 -10.36 -5.82
N VAL A 149 15.61 -9.22 -5.20
CA VAL A 149 14.29 -9.06 -4.56
C VAL A 149 13.18 -9.04 -5.61
N GLU A 150 13.37 -8.39 -6.77
CA GLU A 150 12.41 -8.43 -7.88
C GLU A 150 12.12 -9.87 -8.30
N GLN A 151 13.16 -10.69 -8.49
CA GLN A 151 13.02 -12.10 -8.84
C GLN A 151 12.29 -12.89 -7.76
N ARG A 152 12.56 -12.60 -6.48
CA ARG A 152 11.88 -13.26 -5.37
C ARG A 152 10.40 -12.90 -5.34
N ILE A 153 10.05 -11.62 -5.48
CA ILE A 153 8.65 -11.16 -5.56
C ILE A 153 7.92 -11.89 -6.68
N LEU A 154 8.50 -11.93 -7.89
CA LEU A 154 7.90 -12.60 -9.05
C LEU A 154 7.62 -14.09 -8.79
N LYS A 155 8.56 -14.78 -8.15
CA LYS A 155 8.40 -16.20 -7.79
C LYS A 155 7.28 -16.40 -6.77
N THR A 156 7.24 -15.57 -5.71
CA THR A 156 6.24 -15.66 -4.64
C THR A 156 4.84 -15.37 -5.14
N VAL A 157 4.65 -14.33 -5.97
CA VAL A 157 3.33 -13.98 -6.52
C VAL A 157 2.94 -14.84 -7.74
N GLY A 158 3.75 -15.83 -8.11
CA GLY A 158 3.50 -16.71 -9.26
C GLY A 158 3.40 -15.95 -10.59
N PHE A 159 4.18 -14.88 -10.76
CA PHE A 159 4.12 -13.95 -11.90
C PHE A 159 2.78 -13.24 -12.10
N ASN A 160 1.84 -13.34 -11.15
CA ASN A 160 0.58 -12.61 -11.18
C ASN A 160 0.75 -11.19 -10.59
N VAL A 161 1.31 -10.32 -11.42
CA VAL A 161 1.54 -8.91 -11.14
C VAL A 161 0.38 -8.00 -11.57
N HIS A 162 -0.62 -8.56 -12.26
CA HIS A 162 -1.80 -7.79 -12.67
C HIS A 162 -2.66 -7.45 -11.44
N VAL A 163 -3.11 -6.21 -11.38
CA VAL A 163 -3.96 -5.69 -10.29
C VAL A 163 -5.05 -4.82 -10.91
N SER A 164 -6.29 -5.25 -10.76
CA SER A 164 -7.47 -4.45 -11.05
C SER A 164 -7.71 -3.49 -9.88
N LEU A 165 -7.77 -2.19 -10.17
CA LEU A 165 -7.96 -1.15 -9.15
C LEU A 165 -9.40 -0.60 -9.15
N PRO A 166 -9.92 -0.16 -7.99
CA PRO A 166 -11.30 0.31 -7.87
C PRO A 166 -11.54 1.72 -8.42
N TYR A 167 -10.51 2.47 -8.83
CA TYR A 167 -10.64 3.88 -9.20
C TYR A 167 -11.59 4.11 -10.39
N THR A 168 -11.43 3.35 -11.48
CA THR A 168 -12.31 3.46 -12.64
C THR A 168 -13.73 3.06 -12.29
N LEU A 169 -13.90 1.97 -11.54
CA LEU A 169 -15.21 1.50 -11.08
C LEU A 169 -15.90 2.56 -10.21
N CYS A 170 -15.16 3.21 -9.31
CA CYS A 170 -15.69 4.29 -8.48
C CYS A 170 -16.30 5.41 -9.33
N ILE A 171 -15.61 5.84 -10.40
CA ILE A 171 -16.14 6.85 -11.31
C ILE A 171 -17.38 6.34 -12.06
N THR A 172 -17.36 5.11 -12.55
CA THR A 172 -18.50 4.50 -13.25
C THR A 172 -19.71 4.34 -12.34
N TYR A 173 -19.53 3.96 -11.08
CA TYR A 173 -20.61 3.84 -10.10
C TYR A 173 -21.19 5.21 -9.71
N LEU A 174 -20.34 6.23 -9.54
CA LEU A 174 -20.81 7.60 -9.35
C LEU A 174 -21.66 8.11 -10.54
N GLN A 175 -21.31 7.72 -11.77
CA GLN A 175 -22.12 8.00 -12.97
C GLN A 175 -23.45 7.24 -12.96
N ALA A 176 -23.41 5.95 -12.64
CA ALA A 176 -24.61 5.10 -12.61
C ALA A 176 -25.64 5.57 -11.57
N LEU A 177 -25.18 6.13 -10.46
CA LEU A 177 -26.02 6.72 -9.41
C LEU A 177 -26.49 8.16 -9.73
N ASP A 178 -26.17 8.69 -10.91
CA ASP A 178 -26.45 10.08 -11.34
C ASP A 178 -25.94 11.16 -10.36
N LEU A 179 -24.85 10.86 -9.64
CA LEU A 179 -24.30 11.76 -8.61
C LEU A 179 -23.50 12.91 -9.22
N PHE A 180 -23.09 12.81 -10.49
CA PHE A 180 -22.41 13.90 -11.20
C PHE A 180 -23.29 15.10 -11.55
N SER A 181 -24.61 14.92 -11.53
CA SER A 181 -25.58 16.01 -11.69
C SER A 181 -25.61 16.94 -10.48
N HIS A 182 -25.07 16.51 -9.33
CA HIS A 182 -25.07 17.29 -8.09
C HIS A 182 -23.94 18.34 -8.05
N PRO A 183 -24.17 19.57 -7.54
CA PRO A 183 -23.15 20.62 -7.47
C PRO A 183 -21.90 20.25 -6.64
N ARG A 184 -22.05 19.33 -5.68
CA ARG A 184 -20.95 18.81 -4.83
C ARG A 184 -20.30 17.53 -5.34
N ALA A 185 -20.57 17.12 -6.58
CA ALA A 185 -20.07 15.85 -7.10
C ALA A 185 -18.53 15.77 -7.18
N SER A 186 -17.86 16.90 -7.47
CA SER A 186 -16.40 16.97 -7.47
C SER A 186 -15.81 16.71 -6.07
N GLU A 187 -16.47 17.21 -5.03
CA GLU A 187 -16.07 16.98 -3.63
C GLU A 187 -16.26 15.51 -3.26
N LEU A 188 -17.41 14.93 -3.62
CA LEU A 188 -17.70 13.51 -3.42
C LEU A 188 -16.66 12.60 -4.08
N ALA A 189 -16.35 12.83 -5.36
CA ALA A 189 -15.38 12.01 -6.10
C ALA A 189 -13.97 12.08 -5.49
N LYS A 190 -13.55 13.28 -5.05
CA LYS A 190 -12.26 13.47 -4.36
C LYS A 190 -12.23 12.72 -3.03
N ARG A 191 -13.31 12.79 -2.24
CA ARG A 191 -13.43 12.08 -0.96
C ARG A 191 -13.46 10.57 -1.13
N ALA A 192 -14.22 10.05 -2.10
CA ALA A 192 -14.24 8.62 -2.42
C ALA A 192 -12.85 8.13 -2.84
N THR A 193 -12.15 8.88 -3.69
CA THR A 193 -10.77 8.57 -4.08
C THR A 193 -9.79 8.61 -2.90
N ALA A 194 -9.99 9.55 -1.97
CA ALA A 194 -9.19 9.61 -0.75
C ALA A 194 -9.38 8.37 0.12
N TYR A 195 -10.62 7.91 0.32
CA TYR A 195 -10.89 6.66 1.05
C TYR A 195 -10.26 5.44 0.38
N LEU A 196 -10.31 5.34 -0.95
CA LEU A 196 -9.64 4.27 -1.70
C LEU A 196 -8.11 4.30 -1.49
N ASN A 197 -7.50 5.49 -1.51
CA ASN A 197 -6.06 5.62 -1.26
C ASN A 197 -5.70 5.26 0.19
N THR A 198 -6.50 5.67 1.16
CA THR A 198 -6.31 5.32 2.57
C THR A 198 -6.44 3.82 2.79
N ALA A 199 -7.37 3.15 2.09
CA ALA A 199 -7.58 1.71 2.19
C ALA A 199 -6.37 0.87 1.76
N LEU A 200 -5.45 1.41 0.93
CA LEU A 200 -4.18 0.75 0.60
C LEU A 200 -3.24 0.62 1.81
N LEU A 201 -3.39 1.48 2.81
CA LEU A 201 -2.60 1.49 4.04
C LEU A 201 -3.27 0.71 5.18
N SER A 202 -4.43 0.09 4.94
CA SER A 202 -5.18 -0.62 5.97
C SER A 202 -4.39 -1.83 6.50
N PRO A 203 -4.28 -2.00 7.83
CA PRO A 203 -3.66 -3.19 8.42
C PRO A 203 -4.45 -4.48 8.12
N GLN A 204 -5.75 -4.38 7.81
CA GLN A 204 -6.59 -5.51 7.41
C GLN A 204 -6.45 -5.89 5.93
N MET A 205 -5.55 -5.24 5.18
CA MET A 205 -5.22 -5.58 3.79
C MET A 205 -6.46 -5.65 2.88
N LEU A 206 -7.32 -4.62 2.93
CA LEU A 206 -8.63 -4.59 2.24
C LEU A 206 -8.51 -4.90 0.73
N TYR A 207 -7.44 -4.44 0.08
CA TYR A 207 -7.15 -4.70 -1.34
C TYR A 207 -6.80 -6.15 -1.68
N LEU A 208 -6.48 -6.98 -0.68
CA LEU A 208 -6.21 -8.41 -0.85
C LEU A 208 -7.39 -9.27 -0.42
N THR A 209 -8.29 -8.75 0.40
CA THR A 209 -9.41 -9.52 0.95
C THR A 209 -10.71 -9.32 0.18
N HIS A 210 -10.88 -8.18 -0.50
CA HIS A 210 -12.12 -7.80 -1.17
C HIS A 210 -11.92 -7.46 -2.64
N GLN A 211 -12.97 -7.62 -3.44
CA GLN A 211 -12.93 -7.26 -4.86
C GLN A 211 -12.99 -5.73 -5.06
N PRO A 212 -12.47 -5.22 -6.20
CA PRO A 212 -12.50 -3.79 -6.51
C PRO A 212 -13.91 -3.17 -6.53
N SER A 213 -14.93 -3.94 -6.90
CA SER A 213 -16.34 -3.50 -6.87
C SER A 213 -16.76 -3.09 -5.45
N SER A 214 -16.58 -4.00 -4.49
CA SER A 214 -16.94 -3.79 -3.08
C SER A 214 -16.17 -2.63 -2.46
N LEU A 215 -14.87 -2.49 -2.78
CA LEU A 215 -14.04 -1.37 -2.33
C LEU A 215 -14.56 -0.02 -2.85
N ALA A 216 -14.93 0.05 -4.14
CA ALA A 216 -15.49 1.27 -4.74
C ALA A 216 -16.84 1.64 -4.09
N THR A 217 -17.72 0.67 -3.90
CA THR A 217 -19.03 0.85 -3.24
C THR A 217 -18.88 1.39 -1.82
N ALA A 218 -17.99 0.80 -1.02
CA ALA A 218 -17.72 1.24 0.36
C ALA A 218 -17.16 2.67 0.42
N ALA A 219 -16.24 3.00 -0.48
CA ALA A 219 -15.67 4.34 -0.54
C ALA A 219 -16.71 5.40 -0.94
N ILE A 220 -17.61 5.09 -1.88
CA ILE A 220 -18.72 5.98 -2.27
C ILE A 220 -19.68 6.18 -1.11
N TYR A 221 -20.04 5.10 -0.40
CA TYR A 221 -20.95 5.16 0.75
C TYR A 221 -20.40 6.08 1.85
N LEU A 222 -19.12 5.91 2.21
CA LEU A 222 -18.44 6.77 3.20
C LEU A 222 -18.37 8.23 2.75
N ALA A 223 -17.95 8.46 1.51
CA ALA A 223 -17.83 9.81 0.97
C ALA A 223 -19.18 10.53 0.88
N ALA A 224 -20.25 9.83 0.51
CA ALA A 224 -21.60 10.41 0.45
C ALA A 224 -22.11 10.80 1.84
N LYS A 225 -21.82 9.97 2.85
CA LYS A 225 -22.14 10.26 4.25
C LYS A 225 -21.39 11.49 4.76
N GLU A 226 -20.10 11.62 4.47
CA GLU A 226 -19.28 12.78 4.87
C GLU A 226 -19.75 14.07 4.18
N VAL A 227 -20.03 14.00 2.88
CA VAL A 227 -20.47 15.16 2.07
C VAL A 227 -21.96 15.47 2.29
N ASN A 228 -22.71 14.65 3.03
CA ASN A 228 -24.15 14.76 3.27
C ASN A 228 -24.98 14.75 1.97
N ILE A 229 -24.65 13.85 1.04
CA ILE A 229 -25.45 13.60 -0.17
C ILE A 229 -26.37 12.42 0.10
N LYS A 230 -27.67 12.60 -0.20
CA LYS A 230 -28.66 11.52 -0.08
C LYS A 230 -28.46 10.53 -1.22
N LEU A 231 -28.10 9.31 -0.86
CA LEU A 231 -28.10 8.16 -1.76
C LEU A 231 -29.50 7.55 -1.85
N PRO A 232 -29.78 6.72 -2.87
CA PRO A 232 -31.05 6.00 -2.96
C PRO A 232 -31.34 5.22 -1.68
N GLU A 233 -32.61 5.20 -1.23
CA GLU A 233 -33.04 4.48 -0.02
C GLU A 233 -33.09 2.96 -0.21
N VAL A 234 -32.96 2.48 -1.45
CA VAL A 234 -32.84 1.06 -1.80
C VAL A 234 -31.43 0.54 -1.56
N GLU A 235 -31.28 -0.79 -1.52
CA GLU A 235 -29.98 -1.48 -1.37
C GLU A 235 -29.15 -1.39 -2.66
N TRP A 236 -28.82 -0.16 -3.06
CA TRP A 236 -28.13 0.16 -4.32
C TRP A 236 -26.75 -0.50 -4.45
N TRP A 237 -26.14 -0.89 -3.32
CA TRP A 237 -24.88 -1.62 -3.28
C TRP A 237 -24.99 -3.04 -3.85
N GLU A 238 -26.17 -3.67 -3.81
CA GLU A 238 -26.38 -5.00 -4.38
C GLU A 238 -26.26 -5.00 -5.92
N VAL A 239 -26.60 -3.87 -6.55
CA VAL A 239 -26.44 -3.68 -8.01
C VAL A 239 -24.97 -3.71 -8.42
N PHE A 240 -24.06 -3.47 -7.48
CA PHE A 240 -22.62 -3.48 -7.69
C PHE A 240 -21.95 -4.74 -7.10
N ASP A 241 -22.71 -5.82 -6.94
CA ASP A 241 -22.24 -7.11 -6.43
C ASP A 241 -21.57 -7.00 -5.05
N THR A 242 -22.08 -6.11 -4.18
CA THR A 242 -21.58 -5.91 -2.82
C THR A 242 -22.65 -6.30 -1.81
N ASP A 243 -22.32 -7.19 -0.87
CA ASP A 243 -23.25 -7.59 0.18
C ASP A 243 -23.28 -6.57 1.33
N ARG A 244 -24.39 -6.51 2.09
CA ARG A 244 -24.51 -5.60 3.25
C ARG A 244 -23.46 -5.87 4.32
N GLU A 245 -23.15 -7.13 4.58
CA GLU A 245 -22.13 -7.52 5.57
C GLU A 245 -20.73 -7.09 5.11
N GLU A 246 -20.42 -7.32 3.83
CA GLU A 246 -19.17 -6.92 3.20
C GLU A 246 -19.00 -5.39 3.22
N LEU A 247 -20.06 -4.65 2.86
CA LEU A 247 -20.09 -3.19 2.92
C LEU A 247 -19.83 -2.69 4.35
N GLY A 248 -20.51 -3.28 5.35
CA GLY A 248 -20.32 -2.91 6.75
C GLY A 248 -18.89 -3.13 7.23
N PHE A 249 -18.30 -4.28 6.88
CA PHE A 249 -16.90 -4.59 7.21
C PHE A 249 -15.94 -3.59 6.55
N LEU A 250 -16.10 -3.32 5.25
CA LEU A 250 -15.24 -2.40 4.51
C LEU A 250 -15.32 -0.97 5.05
N VAL A 251 -16.52 -0.50 5.39
CA VAL A 251 -16.75 0.82 5.97
C VAL A 251 -16.00 0.98 7.29
N VAL A 252 -16.10 -0.01 8.19
CA VAL A 252 -15.37 0.00 9.47
C VAL A 252 -13.87 -0.12 9.24
N GLY A 253 -13.44 -1.00 8.34
CA GLY A 253 -12.03 -1.18 7.98
C GLY A 253 -11.38 0.11 7.47
N MET A 254 -12.04 0.81 6.55
CA MET A 254 -11.56 2.10 6.01
C MET A 254 -11.49 3.19 7.08
N LEU A 255 -12.44 3.25 8.01
CA LEU A 255 -12.42 4.21 9.12
C LEU A 255 -11.33 3.88 10.15
N SER A 256 -11.06 2.59 10.39
CA SER A 256 -10.08 2.14 11.37
C SER A 256 -8.64 2.54 11.03
N VAL A 257 -8.35 2.81 9.74
CA VAL A 257 -7.01 3.19 9.28
C VAL A 257 -6.54 4.51 9.92
N GLU A 258 -7.45 5.46 10.13
CA GLU A 258 -7.10 6.74 10.76
C GLU A 258 -6.63 6.52 12.19
N SER A 259 -7.42 5.82 13.01
CA SER A 259 -7.05 5.51 14.40
C SER A 259 -5.76 4.71 14.48
N PHE A 260 -5.59 3.71 13.62
CA PHE A 260 -4.36 2.92 13.55
C PHE A 260 -3.13 3.78 13.19
N ALA A 261 -3.26 4.71 12.24
CA ALA A 261 -2.19 5.61 11.86
C ALA A 261 -1.79 6.55 13.01
N GLU A 262 -2.74 6.99 13.83
CA GLU A 262 -2.45 7.80 15.02
C GLU A 262 -1.74 7.00 16.10
N GLU A 263 -2.17 5.77 16.35
CA GLU A 263 -1.52 4.86 17.31
C GLU A 263 -0.07 4.57 16.89
N GLU A 264 0.16 4.27 15.60
CA GLU A 264 1.52 4.05 15.09
C GLU A 264 2.38 5.32 15.15
N ARG A 265 1.79 6.50 14.91
CA ARG A 265 2.50 7.77 15.06
C ARG A 265 2.94 8.01 16.52
N MET A 266 2.08 7.69 17.49
CA MET A 266 2.41 7.81 18.92
C MET A 266 3.45 6.76 19.35
N LYS A 267 3.30 5.52 18.89
CA LYS A 267 4.20 4.40 19.21
C LYS A 267 5.64 4.66 18.76
N TRP A 268 5.79 5.24 17.56
CA TRP A 268 7.09 5.55 16.96
C TRP A 268 7.47 7.03 17.11
N GLU A 269 6.87 7.76 18.04
CA GLU A 269 7.19 9.16 18.26
C GLU A 269 8.67 9.31 18.66
N GLY A 270 9.45 10.04 17.86
CA GLY A 270 10.88 10.25 18.07
C GLY A 270 11.78 9.07 17.67
N ARG A 271 11.23 7.98 17.10
CA ARG A 271 11.99 6.84 16.55
C ARG A 271 11.54 6.50 15.14
N ARG A 272 12.43 5.89 14.36
CA ARG A 272 12.08 5.41 13.02
C ARG A 272 11.65 3.95 13.10
N VAL A 273 10.58 3.60 12.39
CA VAL A 273 10.17 2.20 12.20
C VAL A 273 11.30 1.44 11.49
N PRO A 274 11.69 0.24 11.94
CA PRO A 274 12.75 -0.53 11.31
C PRO A 274 12.32 -0.97 9.90
N LEU A 275 12.97 -0.44 8.87
CA LEU A 275 12.66 -0.75 7.47
C LEU A 275 13.68 -1.68 6.81
N SER A 276 14.84 -1.84 7.45
CA SER A 276 15.86 -2.82 7.08
C SER A 276 15.88 -4.01 8.04
N VAL A 277 16.44 -5.13 7.58
CA VAL A 277 16.58 -6.35 8.39
C VAL A 277 17.44 -6.09 9.63
N GLU A 278 18.55 -5.37 9.47
CA GLU A 278 19.47 -5.05 10.56
C GLU A 278 18.80 -4.19 11.65
N GLU A 279 18.02 -3.17 11.25
CA GLU A 279 17.25 -2.34 12.18
C GLU A 279 16.17 -3.17 12.90
N LEU A 280 15.52 -4.08 12.19
CA LEU A 280 14.48 -4.95 12.74
C LEU A 280 15.04 -5.88 13.81
N GLU A 281 16.15 -6.56 13.51
CA GLU A 281 16.85 -7.40 14.48
C GLU A 281 17.31 -6.61 15.71
N ALA A 282 17.79 -5.37 15.51
CA ALA A 282 18.24 -4.52 16.60
C ALA A 282 17.09 -4.05 17.49
N GLU A 283 15.90 -3.83 16.93
CA GLU A 283 14.69 -3.52 17.70
C GLU A 283 14.18 -4.75 18.47
N MET A 284 14.12 -5.92 17.82
CA MET A 284 13.73 -7.17 18.47
C MET A 284 14.65 -7.54 19.64
N LYS A 285 15.97 -7.32 19.51
CA LYS A 285 16.92 -7.51 20.62
C LYS A 285 16.71 -6.51 21.76
N ARG A 286 16.28 -5.29 21.47
CA ARG A 286 15.97 -4.28 22.49
C ARG A 286 14.71 -4.62 23.27
N GLU A 287 13.65 -5.07 22.59
CA GLU A 287 12.43 -5.54 23.26
C GLU A 287 12.72 -6.75 24.15
N ASN A 288 13.42 -7.77 23.63
CA ASN A 288 13.77 -8.97 24.39
C ASN A 288 14.78 -8.73 25.54
N GLY A 289 15.52 -7.61 25.52
CA GLY A 289 16.46 -7.23 26.57
C GLY A 289 15.87 -6.25 27.60
N SER A 290 14.61 -5.86 27.43
CA SER A 290 13.88 -4.97 28.36
C SER A 290 12.97 -5.72 29.34
N ASP A 291 12.90 -7.06 29.21
CA ASP A 291 12.29 -8.01 30.15
C ASP A 291 13.33 -8.62 31.10
#